data_AF-A0AAW9EE80-F1
#
_entry.id   AF-A0AAW9EE80-F1
#
_cell.length_a   1.000
_cell.length_b   1.000
_cell.length_c   1.000
_cell.angle_alpha   90.00
_cell.angle_beta   90.00
_cell.angle_gamma   90.00
#
_symmetry.space_group_name_H-M   'P 1'
#
loop_
_entity.id
_entity.type
_entity.pdbx_description
1 polymer ?
#
loop_
_entity_poly.entity_id
_entity_poly.type
_entity_poly.pdbx_seq_one_letter_code
_entity_poly.pdbx_strand_id
1 'polypeptide(L)'
;FIPVIAPIGVGSNGESYNINADLVAGKVAEALKAEKLMLLTNIAGLMDKQGQVLTGLSTEQVNELIADGTIYGGMLPKIRCALEAVQGGVTSAH
;
A
#
# COMPACT_ATOMS: atom_id res chain seq x y z
N PHE A 1 4.98 0.16 -24.45
CA PHE A 1 4.81 1.45 -23.76
C PHE A 1 4.70 1.18 -22.26
N ILE A 2 5.19 2.08 -21.40
CA ILE A 2 5.10 1.95 -19.94
C ILE A 2 4.32 3.17 -19.42
N PRO A 3 3.13 2.99 -18.82
CA PRO A 3 2.34 4.10 -18.31
C PRO A 3 2.99 4.72 -17.07
N VAL A 4 3.05 6.05 -17.05
CA VAL A 4 3.41 6.84 -15.86
C VAL A 4 2.18 7.63 -15.46
N ILE A 5 1.66 7.35 -14.27
CA ILE A 5 0.39 7.90 -13.78
C ILE A 5 0.68 8.92 -12.67
N ALA A 6 0.25 10.16 -12.87
CA ALA A 6 0.24 11.16 -11.80
C ALA A 6 -0.99 10.95 -10.90
N PRO A 7 -0.88 11.09 -9.57
CA PRO A 7 -1.98 10.80 -8.63
C PRO A 7 -2.98 11.97 -8.52
N ILE A 8 -3.47 12.44 -9.67
CA ILE A 8 -4.48 13.49 -9.77
C ILE A 8 -5.78 12.87 -10.28
N GLY A 9 -6.86 13.05 -9.52
CA GLY A 9 -8.21 12.67 -9.93
C GLY A 9 -8.98 13.84 -10.49
N VAL A 10 -10.02 13.54 -11.28
CA VAL A 10 -10.97 14.54 -11.78
C VAL A 10 -12.35 14.20 -11.23
N GLY A 11 -12.98 15.17 -10.58
CA GLY A 11 -14.33 15.02 -10.05
C GLY A 11 -15.41 15.23 -11.12
N SER A 12 -16.67 15.03 -10.75
CA SER A 12 -17.78 15.01 -11.71
C SER A 12 -17.99 16.33 -12.45
N ASN A 13 -17.53 17.46 -11.89
CA ASN A 13 -17.67 18.79 -12.49
C ASN A 13 -16.37 19.31 -13.10
N GLY A 14 -15.34 18.47 -13.26
CA GLY A 14 -14.05 18.82 -13.87
C GLY A 14 -13.00 19.39 -12.92
N GLU A 15 -13.30 19.47 -11.62
CA GLU A 15 -12.35 19.87 -10.59
C GLU A 15 -11.23 18.82 -10.41
N SER A 16 -10.02 19.28 -10.09
CA SER A 16 -8.87 18.41 -9.87
C SER A 16 -8.67 18.13 -8.38
N TYR A 17 -8.46 16.86 -8.04
CA TYR A 17 -8.15 16.40 -6.69
C TYR A 17 -6.74 15.84 -6.60
N ASN A 18 -5.99 16.28 -5.60
CA ASN A 18 -4.72 15.67 -5.24
C ASN A 18 -4.99 14.42 -4.39
N ILE A 19 -4.65 13.24 -4.91
CA ILE A 19 -4.91 11.96 -4.25
C ILE A 19 -3.59 11.41 -3.71
N ASN A 20 -3.65 10.68 -2.59
CA ASN A 20 -2.49 9.95 -2.10
C ASN A 20 -1.99 8.94 -3.15
N ALA A 21 -0.69 8.97 -3.45
CA ALA A 21 -0.11 8.13 -4.50
C ALA A 21 -0.16 6.64 -4.19
N ASP A 22 -0.03 6.24 -2.92
CA ASP A 22 -0.13 4.84 -2.51
C ASP A 22 -1.55 4.34 -2.81
N LEU A 23 -2.58 5.11 -2.44
CA LEU A 23 -3.97 4.78 -2.73
C LEU A 23 -4.24 4.63 -4.23
N VAL A 24 -3.73 5.53 -5.07
CA VAL A 24 -3.85 5.43 -6.52
C VAL A 24 -3.18 4.16 -7.02
N ALA A 25 -1.95 3.88 -6.59
CA ALA A 25 -1.22 2.67 -6.98
C ALA A 25 -1.96 1.39 -6.57
N GLY A 26 -2.46 1.33 -5.34
CA GLY A 26 -3.24 0.20 -4.83
C GLY A 26 -4.52 -0.03 -5.62
N LYS A 27 -5.31 1.02 -5.88
CA LYS A 27 -6.57 0.90 -6.63
C LYS A 27 -6.36 0.55 -8.10
N VAL A 28 -5.30 1.06 -8.73
CA VAL A 28 -4.93 0.65 -10.10
C VAL A 28 -4.50 -0.82 -10.12
N ALA A 29 -3.67 -1.26 -9.16
CA ALA A 29 -3.25 -2.65 -9.06
C ALA A 29 -4.44 -3.61 -8.83
N GLU A 30 -5.37 -3.25 -7.96
CA GLU A 30 -6.61 -3.96 -7.70
C GLU A 30 -7.47 -4.07 -8.96
N ALA A 31 -7.74 -2.95 -9.64
CA ALA A 31 -8.55 -2.92 -10.86
C ALA A 31 -7.95 -3.77 -12.00
N LEU A 32 -6.63 -3.86 -12.06
CA LEU A 32 -5.91 -4.68 -13.04
C LEU A 32 -5.69 -6.13 -12.60
N LYS A 33 -6.06 -6.49 -11.36
CA LYS A 33 -5.71 -7.79 -10.73
C LYS A 33 -4.23 -8.10 -10.86
N ALA A 34 -3.39 -7.13 -10.50
CA ALA A 34 -1.95 -7.25 -10.66
C ALA A 34 -1.38 -8.41 -9.84
N GLU A 35 -0.34 -9.06 -10.38
CA GLU A 35 0.41 -10.07 -9.65
C GLU A 35 1.12 -9.46 -8.42
N LYS A 36 1.68 -8.26 -8.59
CA LYS A 36 2.47 -7.58 -7.55
C LYS A 36 2.18 -6.09 -7.50
N LEU A 37 2.00 -5.57 -6.29
CA LEU A 37 2.12 -4.15 -5.96
C LEU A 37 3.48 -3.93 -5.27
N MET A 38 4.22 -2.89 -5.66
CA MET A 38 5.50 -2.53 -5.02
C MET A 38 5.46 -1.08 -4.56
N LEU A 39 5.61 -0.85 -3.26
CA LEU A 39 5.60 0.46 -2.63
C LEU A 39 7.02 0.83 -2.19
N LEU A 40 7.68 1.67 -3.00
CA LEU A 40 9.03 2.15 -2.69
C LEU A 40 9.00 3.16 -1.54
N THR A 41 9.89 2.99 -0.56
CA THR A 41 10.02 3.85 0.61
C THR A 41 11.49 4.09 0.94
N ASN A 42 11.77 5.02 1.86
CA ASN A 42 13.13 5.37 2.30
C ASN A 42 13.62 4.58 3.52
N ILE A 43 12.87 3.55 3.94
CA ILE A 43 13.23 2.62 5.01
C ILE A 43 13.37 1.20 4.46
N ALA A 44 14.06 0.32 5.18
CA ALA A 44 14.32 -1.05 4.71
C ALA A 44 13.07 -1.94 4.61
N GLY A 45 11.98 -1.59 5.31
CA GLY A 45 10.74 -2.35 5.35
C GLY A 45 10.04 -2.21 6.69
N LEU A 46 9.06 -3.08 6.95
CA LEU A 46 8.46 -3.22 8.27
C LEU A 46 9.48 -3.79 9.25
N MET A 47 9.61 -3.17 10.41
CA MET A 47 10.52 -3.62 11.47
C MET A 47 9.73 -4.14 12.67
N ASP A 48 10.25 -5.17 13.33
CA ASP A 48 9.76 -5.58 14.64
C ASP A 48 10.21 -4.62 15.75
N LYS A 49 9.77 -4.90 16.99
CA LYS A 49 10.14 -4.10 18.17
C LYS A 49 11.63 -4.17 18.51
N GLN A 50 12.36 -5.11 17.92
CA GLN A 50 13.80 -5.32 18.07
C GLN A 50 14.61 -4.66 16.93
N GLY A 51 13.93 -4.03 15.96
CA GLY A 51 14.54 -3.35 14.83
C GLY A 51 14.94 -4.27 13.67
N GLN A 52 14.47 -5.53 13.66
CA GLN A 52 14.72 -6.46 12.56
C GLN A 52 13.64 -6.34 11.48
N VAL A 53 14.04 -6.44 10.22
CA VAL A 53 13.11 -6.38 9.10
C VAL A 53 12.26 -7.65 9.06
N LEU A 54 10.94 -7.46 9.15
CA LEU A 54 9.95 -8.51 8.99
C LEU A 54 9.81 -8.85 7.51
N THR A 55 9.90 -10.13 7.18
CA THR A 55 9.79 -10.63 5.80
C THR A 55 8.66 -11.65 5.71
N GLY A 56 7.93 -11.65 4.58
CA GLY A 56 6.87 -12.63 4.32
C GLY A 56 5.75 -12.60 5.36
N LEU A 57 4.98 -11.51 5.39
CA LEU A 57 3.85 -11.37 6.31
C LEU A 57 2.54 -11.75 5.61
N SER A 58 1.72 -12.53 6.31
CA SER A 58 0.31 -12.72 5.97
C SER A 58 -0.54 -11.51 6.33
N THR A 59 -1.73 -11.40 5.75
CA THR A 59 -2.69 -10.34 6.06
C THR A 59 -3.08 -10.31 7.54
N GLU A 60 -3.19 -11.47 8.17
CA GLU A 60 -3.51 -11.64 9.58
C GLU A 60 -2.39 -11.09 10.47
N GLN A 61 -1.14 -11.48 10.20
CA GLN A 61 0.02 -10.99 10.95
C GLN A 61 0.17 -9.47 10.85
N VAL A 62 -0.07 -8.89 9.68
CA VAL A 62 -0.03 -7.43 9.53
C VAL A 62 -1.11 -6.76 10.38
N ASN A 63 -2.33 -7.31 10.44
CA ASN A 63 -3.39 -6.77 11.29
C ASN A 63 -3.03 -6.85 12.78
N GLU A 64 -2.42 -7.95 13.22
CA GLU A 64 -1.92 -8.10 14.59
C GLU A 64 -0.85 -7.04 14.92
N LEU A 65 0.10 -6.80 14.00
CA LEU A 65 1.15 -5.80 14.16
C LEU A 65 0.62 -4.35 14.14
N ILE A 66 -0.54 -4.10 13.52
CA ILE A 66 -1.24 -2.82 13.63
C ILE A 66 -1.89 -2.71 15.01
N ALA A 67 -2.56 -3.78 15.47
CA ALA A 67 -3.28 -3.79 16.73
C ALA A 67 -2.34 -3.69 17.95
N ASP A 68 -1.16 -4.31 17.88
CA ASP A 68 -0.16 -4.32 18.96
C ASP A 68 0.73 -3.05 19.00
N GLY A 69 0.50 -2.13 18.06
CA GLY A 69 1.19 -0.85 17.95
C GLY A 69 2.59 -0.91 17.33
N THR A 70 3.03 -2.06 16.79
CA THR A 70 4.31 -2.16 16.07
C THR A 70 4.29 -1.35 14.77
N ILE A 71 3.15 -1.36 14.06
CA ILE A 71 2.95 -0.55 12.84
C ILE A 71 2.21 0.73 13.23
N TYR A 72 2.93 1.85 13.23
CA TYR A 72 2.38 3.15 13.60
C TYR A 72 2.88 4.28 12.68
N GLY A 73 2.26 5.46 12.86
CA GLY A 73 2.66 6.69 12.18
C GLY A 73 2.47 6.65 10.66
N GLY A 74 3.43 7.22 9.93
CA GLY A 74 3.36 7.39 8.47
C GLY A 74 3.38 6.09 7.65
N MET A 75 3.68 4.95 8.28
CA MET A 75 3.65 3.64 7.64
C MET A 75 2.24 3.06 7.54
N LEU A 76 1.34 3.45 8.46
CA LEU A 76 0.00 2.91 8.55
C LEU A 76 -0.81 3.08 7.24
N PRO A 77 -0.80 4.24 6.56
CA PRO A 77 -1.49 4.38 5.28
C PRO A 77 -0.96 3.45 4.17
N LYS A 78 0.36 3.27 4.07
CA LYS A 78 0.99 2.38 3.09
C LYS A 78 0.60 0.93 3.32
N ILE A 79 0.67 0.48 4.57
CA ILE A 79 0.32 -0.89 4.95
C ILE A 79 -1.16 -1.17 4.74
N ARG A 80 -2.05 -0.24 5.09
CA ARG A 80 -3.49 -0.36 4.80
C ARG A 80 -3.75 -0.46 3.31
N CYS A 81 -3.09 0.37 2.50
CA CYS A 81 -3.21 0.29 1.05
C CYS A 81 -2.75 -1.07 0.49
N ALA A 82 -1.63 -1.60 0.98
CA ALA A 82 -1.13 -2.91 0.59
C ALA A 82 -2.11 -4.04 0.97
N LEU A 83 -2.66 -4.00 2.19
CA LEU A 83 -3.68 -4.93 2.66
C LEU A 83 -4.94 -4.88 1.80
N GLU A 84 -5.48 -3.68 1.56
CA GLU A 84 -6.67 -3.48 0.74
C GLU A 84 -6.45 -4.00 -0.69
N ALA A 85 -5.29 -3.74 -1.29
CA ALA A 85 -4.97 -4.22 -2.62
C ALA A 85 -4.94 -5.75 -2.68
N VAL A 86 -4.30 -6.41 -1.70
CA VAL A 86 -4.24 -7.88 -1.63
C VAL A 86 -5.64 -8.47 -1.40
N GLN A 87 -6.43 -7.89 -0.49
CA GLN A 87 -7.83 -8.29 -0.27
C GLN A 87 -8.71 -8.07 -1.52
N GLY A 88 -8.39 -7.07 -2.33
CA GLY A 88 -9.03 -6.77 -3.61
C GLY A 88 -8.60 -7.68 -4.77
N GLY A 89 -7.69 -8.63 -4.55
CA GLY A 89 -7.29 -9.64 -5.54
C GLY A 89 -5.91 -9.43 -6.16
N VAL A 90 -5.10 -8.51 -5.64
CA VAL A 90 -3.66 -8.47 -5.94
C VAL A 90 -2.98 -9.65 -5.24
N THR A 91 -2.09 -10.36 -5.94
CA THR A 91 -1.52 -11.61 -5.38
C THR A 91 -0.52 -11.34 -4.26
N SER A 92 0.28 -10.27 -4.37
CA SER A 92 1.24 -9.88 -3.32
C SER A 92 1.56 -8.39 -3.33
N ALA A 93 1.93 -7.84 -2.17
CA ALA A 93 2.42 -6.47 -2.01
C ALA A 93 3.79 -6.46 -1.33
N HIS A 94 4.68 -5.55 -1.76
CA HIS A 94 6.06 -5.42 -1.30
C HIS A 94 6.36 -3.98 -0.88
#